data_AF-A0A925MAR8-F1
#
_entry.id   AF-A0A925MAR8-F1
#
_cell.length_a   1.000
_cell.length_b   1.000
_cell.length_c   1.000
_cell.angle_alpha   90.00
_cell.angle_beta   90.00
_cell.angle_gamma   90.00
#
_symmetry.space_group_name_H-M   'P 1'
#
loop_
_entity.id
_entity.type
_entity.pdbx_description
1 polymer ?
#
loop_
_entity_poly.entity_id
_entity_poly.type
_entity_poly.pdbx_seq_one_letter_code
_entity_poly.pdbx_strand_id
1 'polypeptide(L)'
;MLRALALVVMAWLAGGACKQQADAPAQSDVPAMPVMPVMPAAEAKRGQDACRAYVEKVCACAKTVPAMVEACGLARALPEAIEVSLSVAASEDSTRRDVVQANDSVRKVVKECIEETAKLPGAGCAP
;
A
#
# COMPACT_ATOMS: atom_id res chain seq x y z
N MET A 1 -15.24 -46.20 40.29
CA MET A 1 -13.79 -45.97 40.50
C MET A 1 -13.44 -44.62 39.90
N LEU A 2 -13.32 -43.60 40.74
CA LEU A 2 -12.83 -42.25 40.38
C LEU A 2 -11.32 -42.32 40.14
N ARG A 3 -10.86 -41.92 38.94
CA ARG A 3 -9.49 -41.45 38.65
C ARG A 3 -9.59 -40.54 37.43
N ALA A 4 -8.99 -39.37 37.34
CA ALA A 4 -8.39 -38.43 38.27
C ALA A 4 -8.18 -37.20 37.38
N LEU A 5 -8.66 -36.03 37.81
CA LEU A 5 -8.27 -34.76 37.21
C LEU A 5 -6.75 -34.61 37.35
N ALA A 6 -6.10 -34.20 36.27
CA ALA A 6 -4.85 -33.45 36.35
C ALA A 6 -4.77 -32.50 35.15
N LEU A 7 -5.33 -31.31 35.37
CA LEU A 7 -5.03 -30.09 34.62
C LEU A 7 -3.51 -29.84 34.64
N VAL A 8 -2.90 -29.71 33.47
CA VAL A 8 -1.61 -29.02 33.32
C VAL A 8 -1.79 -27.93 32.28
N VAL A 9 -2.24 -26.77 32.77
CA VAL A 9 -2.07 -25.48 32.10
C VAL A 9 -1.03 -24.73 32.92
N MET A 10 0.18 -24.59 32.38
CA MET A 10 1.12 -23.51 32.73
C MET A 10 1.97 -23.27 31.47
N ALA A 11 1.68 -22.19 30.76
CA ALA A 11 2.40 -20.91 30.88
C ALA A 11 3.77 -20.95 30.17
N TRP A 12 3.74 -20.95 28.84
CA TRP A 12 4.84 -20.43 28.03
C TRP A 12 4.60 -18.93 27.83
N LEU A 13 4.99 -18.14 28.84
CA LEU A 13 5.14 -16.70 28.75
C LEU A 13 6.63 -16.35 28.82
N ALA A 14 7.05 -15.59 27.83
CA ALA A 14 8.20 -14.68 27.81
C ALA A 14 9.61 -15.30 27.85
N GLY A 15 10.44 -14.92 26.88
CA GLY A 15 11.89 -15.01 27.02
C GLY A 15 12.67 -15.55 25.82
N GLY A 16 12.07 -15.65 24.63
CA GLY A 16 12.84 -15.79 23.39
C GLY A 16 13.48 -14.45 23.06
N ALA A 17 14.65 -14.20 23.64
CA ALA A 17 15.46 -13.01 23.46
C ALA A 17 15.50 -12.58 21.98
N CYS A 18 14.95 -11.40 21.69
CA CYS A 18 15.44 -10.56 20.60
C CYS A 18 16.95 -10.43 20.83
N LYS A 19 17.71 -11.20 20.06
CA LYS A 19 19.16 -11.04 19.97
C LYS A 19 19.35 -9.60 19.53
N GLN A 20 19.82 -8.78 20.46
CA GLN A 20 20.34 -7.46 20.24
C GLN A 20 21.38 -7.62 19.13
N GLN A 21 20.97 -7.33 17.90
CA GLN A 21 21.88 -7.18 16.79
C GLN A 21 22.58 -5.87 17.10
N ALA A 22 23.69 -6.03 17.83
CA ALA A 22 24.67 -5.00 18.08
C ALA A 22 24.85 -4.19 16.81
N ASP A 23 24.80 -2.87 17.00
CA ASP A 23 25.02 -1.85 15.99
C ASP A 23 26.01 -2.34 14.95
N ALA A 24 25.48 -2.74 13.79
CA ALA A 24 26.31 -2.84 12.62
C ALA A 24 26.84 -1.42 12.42
N PRO A 25 28.18 -1.22 12.43
CA PRO A 25 28.74 0.11 12.22
C PRO A 25 28.13 0.68 10.95
N ALA A 26 27.65 1.92 11.05
CA ALA A 26 27.16 2.69 9.94
C ALA A 26 28.06 2.41 8.72
N GLN A 27 27.50 1.79 7.68
CA GLN A 27 28.13 1.73 6.38
C GLN A 27 28.10 3.15 5.80
N SER A 28 28.92 4.02 6.37
CA SER A 28 29.57 5.10 5.64
C SER A 28 30.46 4.42 4.60
N ASP A 29 30.39 4.91 3.36
CA ASP A 29 31.13 4.45 2.17
C ASP A 29 30.40 3.50 1.21
N VAL A 30 29.08 3.63 1.07
CA VAL A 30 28.44 3.30 -0.22
C VAL A 30 28.62 4.51 -1.14
N PRO A 31 29.29 4.37 -2.31
CA PRO A 31 29.37 5.45 -3.28
C PRO A 31 27.95 5.95 -3.60
N ALA A 32 27.76 7.27 -3.63
CA ALA A 32 26.48 7.87 -4.04
C ALA A 32 26.12 7.33 -5.43
N MET A 33 25.23 6.33 -5.47
CA MET A 33 24.73 5.80 -6.71
C MET A 33 23.91 6.90 -7.41
N PRO A 34 23.93 6.96 -8.74
CA PRO A 34 23.17 7.98 -9.47
C PRO A 34 21.70 7.95 -9.02
N VAL A 35 21.20 9.12 -8.62
CA VAL A 35 19.80 9.33 -8.25
C VAL A 35 18.96 8.84 -9.43
N MET A 36 18.19 7.78 -9.20
CA MET A 36 17.27 7.28 -10.21
C MET A 36 16.27 8.38 -10.54
N PRO A 37 15.87 8.54 -11.81
CA PRO A 37 14.90 9.56 -12.16
C PRO A 37 13.59 9.28 -11.41
N VAL A 38 13.13 10.30 -10.69
CA VAL A 38 11.78 10.37 -10.13
C VAL A 38 10.79 10.13 -11.27
N MET A 39 9.66 9.48 -10.97
CA MET A 39 8.59 9.28 -11.95
C MET A 39 8.30 10.60 -12.69
N PRO A 40 8.23 10.60 -14.03
CA PRO A 40 7.93 11.81 -14.79
C PRO A 40 6.61 12.42 -14.31
N ALA A 41 6.56 13.75 -14.14
CA ALA A 41 5.36 14.44 -13.65
C ALA A 41 4.10 14.12 -14.47
N ALA A 42 4.23 13.96 -15.78
CA ALA A 42 3.14 13.55 -16.65
C ALA A 42 2.63 12.12 -16.36
N GLU A 43 3.52 11.19 -16.01
CA GLU A 43 3.14 9.84 -15.60
C GLU A 43 2.43 9.85 -14.24
N ALA A 44 3.01 10.55 -13.25
CA ALA A 44 2.42 10.70 -11.92
C ALA A 44 1.01 11.32 -12.01
N LYS A 45 0.85 12.40 -12.78
CA LYS A 45 -0.44 13.04 -12.99
C LYS A 45 -1.47 12.10 -13.64
N ARG A 46 -1.09 11.38 -14.71
CA ARG A 46 -1.98 10.41 -15.36
C ARG A 46 -2.43 9.32 -14.38
N GLY A 47 -1.52 8.85 -13.53
CA GLY A 47 -1.83 7.86 -12.50
C GLY A 47 -2.85 8.36 -11.46
N GLN A 48 -2.60 9.55 -10.92
CA GLN A 48 -3.52 10.19 -9.98
C GLN A 48 -4.90 10.45 -10.60
N ASP A 49 -4.95 10.93 -11.85
CA ASP A 49 -6.20 11.17 -12.57
C ASP A 49 -6.99 9.87 -12.77
N ALA A 50 -6.32 8.77 -13.13
CA ALA A 50 -6.97 7.46 -13.28
C ALA A 50 -7.60 6.98 -11.96
N CYS A 51 -6.88 7.10 -10.84
CA CYS A 51 -7.43 6.71 -9.54
C CYS A 51 -8.55 7.64 -9.06
N ARG A 52 -8.45 8.96 -9.28
CA ARG A 52 -9.57 9.88 -8.99
C ARG A 52 -10.82 9.52 -9.79
N ALA A 53 -10.67 9.23 -11.08
CA ALA A 53 -11.78 8.80 -11.92
C ALA A 53 -12.42 7.49 -11.43
N TYR A 54 -11.61 6.52 -11.00
CA TYR A 54 -12.10 5.28 -10.38
C TYR A 54 -12.94 5.59 -9.13
N VAL A 55 -12.39 6.38 -8.20
CA VAL A 55 -13.06 6.76 -6.94
C VAL A 55 -14.38 7.46 -7.20
N GLU A 56 -14.40 8.40 -8.14
CA GLU A 56 -15.61 9.12 -8.52
C GLU A 56 -16.69 8.14 -9.03
N LYS A 57 -16.34 7.24 -9.95
CA LYS A 57 -17.28 6.29 -10.53
C LYS A 57 -17.81 5.29 -9.51
N VAL A 58 -16.93 4.68 -8.71
CA VAL A 58 -17.34 3.69 -7.70
C VAL A 58 -18.21 4.33 -6.61
N CYS A 59 -17.90 5.57 -6.21
CA CYS A 59 -18.69 6.29 -5.21
C CYS A 59 -20.00 6.86 -5.78
N ALA A 60 -20.05 7.21 -7.07
CA ALA A 60 -21.31 7.53 -7.72
C ALA A 60 -22.21 6.28 -7.78
N CYS A 61 -21.65 5.13 -8.14
CA CYS A 61 -22.35 3.86 -8.18
C CYS A 61 -22.88 3.42 -6.81
N ALA A 62 -22.10 3.63 -5.74
CA ALA A 62 -22.51 3.32 -4.37
C ALA A 62 -23.80 4.04 -3.90
N LYS A 63 -24.22 5.12 -4.57
CA LYS A 63 -25.48 5.80 -4.28
C LYS A 63 -26.71 5.00 -4.71
N THR A 64 -26.56 4.11 -5.68
CA THR A 64 -27.67 3.32 -6.26
C THR A 64 -27.45 1.82 -6.13
N VAL A 65 -26.22 1.36 -5.94
CA VAL A 65 -25.84 -0.04 -5.76
C VAL A 65 -25.25 -0.24 -4.36
N PRO A 66 -26.03 -0.72 -3.38
CA PRO A 66 -25.58 -0.84 -1.98
C PRO A 66 -24.32 -1.71 -1.81
N ALA A 67 -24.15 -2.72 -2.66
CA ALA A 67 -22.95 -3.58 -2.65
C ALA A 67 -21.65 -2.81 -2.92
N MET A 68 -21.71 -1.61 -3.50
CA MET A 68 -20.54 -0.78 -3.81
C MET A 68 -20.17 0.22 -2.71
N VAL A 69 -20.92 0.29 -1.60
CA VAL A 69 -20.64 1.23 -0.51
C VAL A 69 -19.26 0.99 0.12
N GLU A 70 -18.93 -0.27 0.40
CA GLU A 70 -17.62 -0.62 0.96
C GLU A 70 -16.49 -0.35 -0.04
N ALA A 71 -16.67 -0.73 -1.31
CA ALA A 71 -15.71 -0.46 -2.38
C ALA A 71 -15.44 1.05 -2.52
N CYS A 72 -16.47 1.89 -2.45
CA CYS A 72 -16.31 3.35 -2.40
C CYS A 72 -15.53 3.82 -1.16
N GLY A 73 -15.79 3.23 0.02
CA GLY A 73 -15.06 3.55 1.25
C GLY A 73 -13.56 3.30 1.12
N LEU A 74 -13.19 2.12 0.61
CA LEU A 74 -11.79 1.72 0.41
C LEU A 74 -11.10 2.53 -0.70
N ALA A 75 -11.79 2.76 -1.82
CA ALA A 75 -11.22 3.44 -2.97
C ALA A 75 -10.76 4.87 -2.65
N ARG A 76 -11.42 5.56 -1.71
CA ARG A 76 -11.08 6.94 -1.33
C ARG A 76 -9.65 7.14 -0.84
N ALA A 77 -8.99 6.10 -0.32
CA ALA A 77 -7.61 6.18 0.13
C ALA A 77 -6.59 6.07 -1.01
N LEU A 78 -6.99 5.59 -2.20
CA LEU A 78 -6.05 5.32 -3.30
C LEU A 78 -5.32 6.56 -3.82
N PRO A 79 -5.98 7.73 -4.01
CA PRO A 79 -5.26 8.94 -4.44
C PRO A 79 -4.20 9.39 -3.43
N GLU A 80 -4.52 9.32 -2.13
CA GLU A 80 -3.58 9.65 -1.06
C GLU A 80 -2.40 8.67 -1.01
N ALA A 81 -2.66 7.37 -1.20
CA ALA A 81 -1.59 6.37 -1.26
C ALA A 81 -0.58 6.64 -2.39
N ILE A 82 -1.05 7.14 -3.55
CA ILE A 82 -0.17 7.60 -4.63
C ILE A 82 0.63 8.81 -4.19
N GLU A 83 0.01 9.81 -3.57
CA GLU A 83 0.69 11.02 -3.11
C GLU A 83 1.79 10.72 -2.09
N VAL A 84 1.52 9.84 -1.12
CA VAL A 84 2.51 9.39 -0.13
C VAL A 84 3.68 8.67 -0.82
N SER A 85 3.40 7.81 -1.80
CA SER A 85 4.47 7.12 -2.52
C SER A 85 5.31 8.11 -3.34
N LEU A 86 4.68 9.08 -4.00
CA LEU A 86 5.39 10.12 -4.75
C LEU A 86 6.22 11.03 -3.84
N SER A 87 5.74 11.34 -2.63
CA SER A 87 6.50 12.15 -1.67
C SER A 87 7.73 11.41 -1.15
N VAL A 88 7.62 10.11 -0.88
CA VAL A 88 8.78 9.25 -0.58
C VAL A 88 9.76 9.27 -1.74
N ALA A 89 9.30 9.08 -2.99
CA ALA A 89 10.20 9.11 -4.15
C ALA A 89 10.88 10.46 -4.40
N ALA A 90 10.28 11.57 -3.94
CA ALA A 90 10.80 12.92 -4.09
C ALA A 90 11.65 13.40 -2.88
N SER A 91 11.67 12.67 -1.78
CA SER A 91 12.43 13.06 -0.58
C SER A 91 13.93 12.95 -0.78
N GLU A 92 14.68 13.93 -0.29
CA GLU A 92 16.15 13.91 -0.28
C GLU A 92 16.72 12.85 0.67
N ASP A 93 15.93 12.43 1.67
CA ASP A 93 16.30 11.39 2.64
C ASP A 93 16.09 9.96 2.11
N SER A 94 15.45 9.81 0.94
CA SER A 94 15.12 8.49 0.38
C SER A 94 16.33 7.81 -0.26
N THR A 95 16.52 6.53 0.04
CA THR A 95 17.53 5.74 -0.65
C THR A 95 17.09 5.41 -2.07
N ARG A 96 18.04 5.00 -2.93
CA ARG A 96 17.71 4.49 -4.27
C ARG A 96 16.66 3.38 -4.25
N ARG A 97 16.72 2.50 -3.26
CA ARG A 97 15.77 1.39 -3.11
C ARG A 97 14.37 1.92 -2.82
N ASP A 98 14.27 2.93 -1.95
CA ASP A 98 12.99 3.54 -1.58
C ASP A 98 12.33 4.21 -2.78
N VAL A 99 13.11 4.96 -3.58
CA VAL A 99 12.61 5.61 -4.81
C VAL A 99 12.07 4.59 -5.80
N VAL A 100 12.79 3.49 -6.04
CA VAL A 100 12.35 2.42 -6.96
C VAL A 100 11.07 1.77 -6.44
N GLN A 101 11.06 1.39 -5.15
CA GLN A 101 9.91 0.74 -4.53
C GLN A 101 8.68 1.65 -4.51
N ALA A 102 8.85 2.94 -4.26
CA ALA A 102 7.79 3.93 -4.27
C ALA A 102 7.21 4.11 -5.68
N ASN A 103 8.05 4.27 -6.71
CA ASN A 103 7.59 4.36 -8.10
C ASN A 103 6.85 3.09 -8.55
N ASP A 104 7.35 1.91 -8.19
CA ASP A 104 6.67 0.64 -8.46
C ASP A 104 5.33 0.54 -7.73
N SER A 105 5.25 1.05 -6.51
CA SER A 105 4.00 1.09 -5.73
C SER A 105 2.97 1.99 -6.38
N VAL A 106 3.35 3.18 -6.84
CA VAL A 106 2.47 4.07 -7.63
C VAL A 106 1.92 3.34 -8.85
N ARG A 107 2.79 2.70 -9.64
CA ARG A 107 2.37 1.98 -10.86
C ARG A 107 1.40 0.83 -10.56
N LYS A 108 1.59 0.10 -9.46
CA LYS A 108 0.69 -0.97 -9.02
C LYS A 108 -0.68 -0.43 -8.65
N VAL A 109 -0.74 0.63 -7.84
CA VAL A 109 -2.02 1.26 -7.44
C VAL A 109 -2.75 1.80 -8.67
N VAL A 110 -2.04 2.46 -9.58
CA VAL A 110 -2.64 2.97 -10.83
C VAL A 110 -3.20 1.85 -11.68
N LYS A 111 -2.47 0.74 -11.82
CA LYS A 111 -2.95 -0.45 -12.52
C LYS A 111 -4.24 -0.97 -11.89
N GLU A 112 -4.28 -1.09 -10.56
CA GLU A 112 -5.47 -1.54 -9.82
C GLU A 112 -6.67 -0.61 -10.06
N CYS A 113 -6.48 0.72 -9.98
CA CYS A 113 -7.54 1.68 -10.29
C CYS A 113 -8.13 1.50 -11.70
N ILE A 114 -7.28 1.23 -12.69
CA ILE A 114 -7.71 1.01 -14.09
C ILE A 114 -8.48 -0.32 -14.19
N GLU A 115 -7.95 -1.40 -13.61
CA GLU A 115 -8.58 -2.72 -13.64
C GLU A 115 -9.92 -2.73 -12.91
N GLU A 116 -10.01 -2.10 -11.75
CA GLU A 116 -11.25 -1.98 -10.99
C GLU A 116 -12.28 -1.10 -11.70
N THR A 117 -11.84 -0.01 -12.35
CA THR A 117 -12.73 0.81 -13.20
C THR A 117 -13.36 -0.04 -14.30
N ALA A 118 -12.60 -0.92 -14.95
CA ALA A 118 -13.10 -1.78 -16.01
C ALA A 118 -14.11 -2.83 -15.52
N LYS A 119 -14.10 -3.18 -14.22
CA LYS A 119 -15.03 -4.13 -13.61
C LYS A 119 -16.38 -3.50 -13.21
N LEU A 120 -16.44 -2.17 -13.06
CA LEU A 120 -17.64 -1.46 -12.60
C LEU A 120 -18.91 -1.79 -13.40
N PRO A 121 -18.91 -1.89 -14.75
CA PRO A 121 -20.10 -2.27 -15.49
C PRO A 121 -20.66 -3.64 -15.11
N GLY A 122 -19.78 -4.61 -14.84
CA GLY A 122 -20.17 -5.95 -14.38
C GLY A 122 -20.77 -5.96 -12.97
N ALA A 123 -20.49 -4.93 -12.17
CA ALA A 123 -21.06 -4.71 -10.84
C ALA A 123 -22.39 -3.93 -10.86
N GLY A 124 -22.93 -3.64 -12.06
CA GLY A 124 -24.18 -2.87 -12.20
C GLY A 124 -24.00 -1.36 -12.15
N CYS A 125 -22.76 -0.87 -12.25
CA CYS A 125 -22.48 0.55 -12.36
C CYS A 125 -22.58 1.02 -13.81
N ALA A 126 -23.12 2.22 -14.04
CA ALA A 126 -23.08 2.84 -15.37
C ALA A 126 -21.61 3.11 -15.79
N PRO A 127 -21.30 3.03 -17.10
CA PRO A 127 -19.95 3.29 -17.63
C PRO A 127 -19.45 4.73 -17.41
#